data_AF-A0A0C3SFK7-F1
#
_entry.id   AF-A0A0C3SFK7-F1
#
_cell.length_a   1.000
_cell.length_b   1.000
_cell.length_c   1.000
_cell.angle_alpha   90.00
_cell.angle_beta   90.00
_cell.angle_gamma   90.00
#
_symmetry.space_group_name_H-M   'P 1'
#
loop_
_entity.id
_entity.type
_entity.pdbx_description
1 polymer ?
#
loop_
_entity_poly.entity_id
_entity_poly.type
_entity_poly.pdbx_seq_one_letter_code
_entity_poly.pdbx_strand_id
1 'polypeptide(L)'
;MSEPAYASLLFTSNCTFCGKAGIQTIEWLILARCCKTCRHNTDLFVNLNSEAAQELGVQPWHNPYLLSITHNNASYARRPDVLRFVTDIAKCEGRVENLADVLATQLRGFKEFIEQVSPRKQWHVARLQDRQRELADIREQRRNAVWAKLAELGLGEERTLMNDWRMERLEAKEGMKETTLLTDRGWEKIKDSLILYVQNARKERIREERYTPYYAVIYAFKPHLDEYARAQPLTEVFPSILEFCMTPQIRPIVEELVQVGADGLNVGRLKELIPPICEGFKDDISSRVLKLLPPWLLRGDMEEGSPLDSALVWFHCARTDNIETCHTTTIAYPRIIQHRHVYFSPHWSSEEPQTADDDLMNAVHESWGLRKTKFSPALLEEHITFDLHASFVAAELVSLCGLDPAIASSADMDALDCRVACIPCGRVMTWRKAVSHIFKPCHKGAREWVLLDGADARELKGQEARSKPKAAAGSYSCMQCRQFDGQDFGTWQHKSTKELKAHIATRHGVQITRAKEGRDFYHRMEGEPTSDRERPYAVQRKNLQFEVSTPALRANGW
;
A
#
# COMPACT_ATOMS: atom_id res chain seq x y z
N MET A 1 52.03 -28.24 -20.44
CA MET A 1 51.81 -26.88 -20.96
C MET A 1 53.15 -26.16 -20.98
N SER A 2 53.47 -25.40 -22.02
CA SER A 2 54.71 -24.59 -22.05
C SER A 2 54.61 -23.39 -21.11
N GLU A 3 55.75 -22.86 -20.68
CA GLU A 3 55.79 -21.69 -19.79
C GLU A 3 55.07 -20.46 -20.36
N PRO A 4 55.20 -20.10 -21.66
CA PRO A 4 54.43 -18.98 -22.25
C PRO A 4 52.91 -19.20 -22.23
N ALA A 5 52.46 -20.43 -22.47
CA ALA A 5 51.04 -20.76 -22.43
C ALA A 5 50.48 -20.65 -21.00
N TYR A 6 51.28 -21.03 -19.99
CA TYR A 6 50.90 -20.90 -18.59
C TYR A 6 50.89 -19.43 -18.13
N ALA A 7 51.88 -18.63 -18.52
CA ALA A 7 51.89 -17.19 -18.27
C ALA A 7 50.68 -16.50 -18.91
N SER A 8 50.34 -16.86 -20.16
CA SER A 8 49.15 -16.34 -20.83
C SER A 8 47.86 -16.67 -20.07
N LEU A 9 47.71 -17.91 -19.57
CA LEU A 9 46.55 -18.33 -18.77
C LEU A 9 46.38 -17.48 -17.50
N LEU A 10 47.48 -17.23 -16.79
CA LEU A 10 47.47 -16.53 -15.51
C LEU A 10 47.31 -15.01 -15.63
N PHE A 11 48.00 -14.38 -16.58
CA PHE A 11 48.17 -12.92 -16.60
C PHE A 11 47.39 -12.21 -17.71
N THR A 12 46.81 -12.95 -18.67
CA THR A 12 45.96 -12.36 -19.72
C THR A 12 44.49 -12.72 -19.49
N SER A 13 43.60 -12.04 -20.20
CA SER A 13 42.15 -12.29 -20.16
C SER A 13 41.60 -12.81 -21.50
N ASN A 14 42.46 -13.42 -22.31
CA ASN A 14 42.11 -13.83 -23.66
C ASN A 14 41.60 -15.28 -23.68
N CYS A 15 40.61 -15.54 -24.52
CA CYS A 15 40.15 -16.90 -24.81
C CYS A 15 41.31 -17.70 -25.42
N THR A 16 41.61 -18.88 -24.86
CA THR A 16 42.69 -19.74 -25.32
C THR A 16 42.48 -20.23 -26.76
N PHE A 17 41.23 -20.30 -27.22
CA PHE A 17 40.87 -20.86 -28.53
C PHE A 17 40.74 -19.82 -29.64
N CYS A 18 40.14 -18.67 -29.36
CA CYS A 18 39.87 -17.64 -30.39
C CYS A 18 40.53 -16.28 -30.10
N GLY A 19 41.27 -16.13 -28.99
CA GLY A 19 41.96 -14.89 -28.64
C GLY A 19 41.05 -13.76 -28.10
N LYS A 20 39.72 -13.93 -28.08
CA LYS A 20 38.77 -12.92 -27.58
C LYS A 20 39.13 -12.47 -26.16
N ALA A 21 39.34 -11.16 -25.96
CA ALA A 21 39.67 -10.58 -24.66
C ALA A 21 38.46 -10.53 -23.68
N GLY A 22 38.73 -10.23 -22.40
CA GLY A 22 37.72 -10.00 -21.37
C GLY A 22 37.22 -11.26 -20.64
N ILE A 23 37.86 -12.40 -20.83
CA ILE A 23 37.51 -13.67 -20.16
C ILE A 23 38.24 -13.75 -18.83
N GLN A 24 37.55 -13.44 -17.73
CA GLN A 24 38.15 -13.37 -16.39
C GLN A 24 38.24 -14.74 -15.67
N THR A 25 37.43 -15.71 -16.08
CA THR A 25 37.39 -17.04 -15.44
C THR A 25 38.37 -18.01 -16.10
N ILE A 26 39.22 -18.64 -15.30
CA ILE A 26 40.06 -19.78 -15.71
C ILE A 26 39.30 -21.08 -15.42
N GLU A 27 39.16 -21.92 -16.44
CA GLU A 27 38.61 -23.27 -16.30
C GLU A 27 39.76 -24.23 -15.95
N TRP A 28 40.04 -24.39 -14.66
CA TRP A 28 41.20 -25.14 -14.16
C TRP A 28 41.23 -26.61 -14.58
N LEU A 29 40.06 -27.24 -14.75
CA LEU A 29 39.99 -28.65 -15.18
C LEU A 29 40.44 -28.86 -16.64
N ILE A 30 40.50 -27.81 -17.45
CA ILE A 30 40.99 -27.87 -18.83
C ILE A 30 42.17 -26.93 -19.09
N LEU A 31 42.64 -26.24 -18.04
CA LEU A 31 43.70 -25.23 -18.04
C LEU A 31 43.54 -24.20 -19.17
N ALA A 32 42.33 -23.69 -19.36
CA ALA A 32 42.02 -22.75 -20.43
C ALA A 32 41.06 -21.65 -19.98
N ARG A 33 41.09 -20.51 -20.67
CA ARG A 33 40.02 -19.51 -20.64
C ARG A 33 39.14 -19.75 -21.87
N CYS A 34 37.85 -19.96 -21.65
CA CYS A 34 36.92 -20.27 -22.74
C CYS A 34 35.79 -19.24 -22.78
N CYS A 35 35.65 -18.54 -23.90
CA CYS A 35 34.51 -17.65 -24.12
C CYS A 35 33.24 -18.47 -24.39
N LYS A 36 32.07 -17.84 -24.20
CA LYS A 36 30.77 -18.49 -24.44
C LYS A 36 30.70 -19.14 -25.84
N THR A 37 31.14 -18.45 -26.88
CA THR A 37 31.08 -18.96 -28.26
C THR A 37 31.93 -20.22 -28.46
N CYS A 38 33.19 -20.21 -27.98
CA CYS A 38 34.07 -21.38 -28.10
C CYS A 38 33.55 -22.57 -27.27
N ARG A 39 32.94 -22.33 -26.11
CA ARG A 39 32.36 -23.40 -25.28
C ARG A 39 31.22 -24.14 -25.99
N HIS A 40 30.41 -23.43 -26.78
CA HIS A 40 29.32 -24.02 -27.57
C HIS A 40 29.76 -24.47 -28.97
N ASN A 41 31.04 -24.30 -29.32
CA ASN A 41 31.54 -24.80 -30.59
C ASN A 41 31.74 -26.31 -30.50
N THR A 42 30.97 -27.06 -31.28
CA THR A 42 30.96 -28.53 -31.34
C THR A 42 32.27 -29.14 -31.83
N ASP A 43 33.12 -28.36 -32.52
CA ASP A 43 34.46 -28.79 -32.95
C ASP A 43 35.46 -28.77 -31.80
N LEU A 44 35.24 -27.89 -30.81
CA LEU A 44 36.12 -27.71 -29.66
C LEU A 44 35.64 -28.50 -28.43
N PHE A 45 34.33 -28.49 -28.18
CA PHE A 45 33.71 -29.08 -27.00
C PHE A 45 32.50 -29.93 -27.35
N VAL A 46 32.26 -30.95 -26.53
CA VAL A 46 31.05 -31.79 -26.56
C VAL A 46 30.25 -31.46 -25.32
N ASN A 47 28.98 -31.07 -25.50
CA ASN A 47 28.02 -30.99 -24.41
C ASN A 47 27.61 -32.42 -24.02
N LEU A 48 28.06 -32.89 -22.86
CA LEU A 48 27.85 -34.26 -22.40
C LEU A 48 26.37 -34.59 -22.09
N ASN A 49 25.51 -33.56 -22.09
CA ASN A 49 24.07 -33.71 -21.88
C ASN A 49 23.26 -33.61 -23.18
N SER A 50 23.88 -33.47 -24.36
CA SER A 50 23.17 -33.34 -25.63
C SER A 50 23.10 -34.63 -26.45
N GLU A 51 22.14 -34.72 -27.37
CA GLU A 51 22.00 -35.85 -28.33
C GLU A 51 23.29 -36.06 -29.14
N ALA A 52 23.97 -34.98 -29.54
CA ALA A 52 25.26 -35.07 -30.24
C ALA A 52 26.36 -35.82 -29.45
N ALA A 53 26.28 -35.89 -28.12
CA ALA A 53 27.22 -36.71 -27.33
C ALA A 53 26.89 -38.19 -27.45
N GLN A 54 25.60 -38.55 -27.54
CA GLN A 54 25.15 -39.93 -27.72
C GLN A 54 25.55 -40.46 -29.09
N GLU A 55 25.46 -39.63 -30.14
CA GLU A 55 25.96 -39.97 -31.48
C GLU A 55 27.47 -40.27 -31.50
N LEU A 56 28.23 -39.65 -30.59
CA LEU A 56 29.66 -39.91 -30.39
C LEU A 56 29.92 -41.12 -29.46
N GLY A 57 28.91 -41.88 -29.06
CA GLY A 57 29.05 -43.03 -28.17
C GLY A 57 29.21 -42.68 -26.69
N VAL A 58 28.93 -41.43 -26.29
CA VAL A 58 29.00 -41.02 -24.89
C VAL A 58 27.71 -41.42 -24.15
N GLN A 59 27.86 -42.16 -23.06
CA GLN A 59 26.79 -42.56 -22.16
C GLN A 59 26.80 -41.73 -20.87
N PRO A 60 25.66 -41.52 -20.18
CA PRO A 60 25.60 -40.71 -18.97
C PRO A 60 26.58 -41.15 -17.86
N TRP A 61 26.83 -42.45 -17.74
CA TRP A 61 27.77 -43.02 -16.76
C TRP A 61 29.25 -42.75 -17.10
N HIS A 62 29.56 -42.23 -18.30
CA HIS A 62 30.91 -41.81 -18.68
C HIS A 62 31.34 -40.48 -18.03
N ASN A 63 30.39 -39.65 -17.59
CA ASN A 63 30.67 -38.30 -17.08
C ASN A 63 31.75 -38.23 -15.97
N PRO A 64 31.79 -39.14 -14.97
CA PRO A 64 32.82 -39.12 -13.93
C PRO A 64 34.24 -39.35 -14.45
N TYR A 65 34.41 -39.83 -15.68
CA TYR A 65 35.69 -40.20 -16.29
C TYR A 65 36.20 -39.15 -17.30
N LEU A 66 35.43 -38.07 -17.52
CA LEU A 66 35.75 -37.00 -18.45
C LEU A 66 36.03 -35.69 -17.71
N LEU A 67 37.17 -35.06 -18.02
CA LEU A 67 37.47 -33.68 -17.60
C LEU A 67 36.46 -32.73 -18.26
N SER A 68 35.48 -32.29 -17.47
CA SER A 68 34.41 -31.42 -17.94
C SER A 68 34.31 -30.12 -17.13
N ILE A 69 33.78 -29.09 -17.79
CA ILE A 69 33.43 -27.80 -17.19
C ILE A 69 31.92 -27.70 -17.10
N THR A 70 31.39 -27.27 -15.96
CA THR A 70 29.94 -27.13 -15.76
C THR A 70 29.53 -25.67 -15.87
N HIS A 71 28.54 -25.39 -16.71
CA HIS A 71 27.98 -24.05 -16.86
C HIS A 71 26.49 -24.14 -17.18
N ASN A 72 25.65 -23.42 -16.43
CA ASN A 72 24.18 -23.45 -16.56
C ASN A 72 23.60 -24.88 -16.61
N ASN A 73 24.01 -25.74 -15.68
CA ASN A 73 23.58 -27.15 -15.58
C ASN A 73 23.96 -28.05 -16.77
N ALA A 74 24.83 -27.60 -17.69
CA ALA A 74 25.39 -28.44 -18.76
C ALA A 74 26.90 -28.66 -18.55
N SER A 75 27.36 -29.88 -18.82
CA SER A 75 28.76 -30.28 -18.72
C SER A 75 29.39 -30.34 -20.10
N TYR A 76 30.54 -29.66 -20.27
CA TYR A 76 31.27 -29.62 -21.53
C TYR A 76 32.65 -30.25 -21.36
N ALA A 77 32.99 -31.23 -22.18
CA ALA A 77 34.34 -31.78 -22.25
C ALA A 77 34.98 -31.44 -23.59
N ARG A 78 36.31 -31.36 -23.64
CA ARG A 78 37.00 -31.09 -24.92
C ARG A 78 36.77 -32.26 -25.88
N ARG A 79 36.39 -31.96 -27.12
CA ARG A 79 36.09 -32.97 -28.14
C ARG A 79 37.22 -34.01 -28.32
N PRO A 80 38.51 -33.63 -28.39
CA PRO A 80 39.59 -34.61 -28.52
C PRO A 80 39.70 -35.58 -27.34
N ASP A 81 39.38 -35.11 -26.12
CA ASP A 81 39.43 -35.94 -24.92
C ASP A 81 38.26 -36.94 -24.89
N VAL A 82 37.07 -36.51 -25.32
CA VAL A 82 35.89 -37.36 -25.46
C VAL A 82 36.12 -38.45 -26.51
N LEU A 83 36.61 -38.08 -27.70
CA LEU A 83 36.88 -39.04 -28.77
C LEU A 83 37.91 -40.09 -28.37
N ARG A 84 39.00 -39.68 -27.70
CA ARG A 84 40.01 -40.60 -27.16
C ARG A 84 39.37 -41.58 -26.17
N PHE A 85 38.61 -41.06 -25.21
CA PHE A 85 37.96 -41.87 -24.18
C PHE A 85 36.98 -42.89 -24.75
N VAL A 86 36.09 -42.48 -25.67
CA VAL A 86 35.14 -43.41 -26.31
C VAL A 86 35.87 -44.46 -27.14
N THR A 87 36.94 -44.07 -27.85
CA THR A 87 37.76 -45.00 -28.63
C THR A 87 38.41 -46.06 -27.73
N ASP A 88 38.89 -45.67 -26.54
CA ASP A 88 39.50 -46.61 -25.60
C ASP A 88 38.47 -47.55 -24.94
N ILE A 89 37.24 -47.07 -24.70
CA ILE A 89 36.13 -47.93 -24.26
C ILE A 89 35.73 -48.93 -25.36
N ALA A 90 35.62 -48.49 -26.61
CA ALA A 90 35.23 -49.36 -27.73
C ALA A 90 36.21 -50.53 -27.94
N LYS A 91 37.51 -50.32 -27.70
CA LYS A 91 38.52 -51.39 -27.73
C LYS A 91 38.32 -52.49 -26.66
N CYS A 92 37.50 -52.23 -25.65
CA CYS A 92 37.24 -53.14 -24.54
C CYS A 92 35.95 -53.96 -24.70
N GLU A 93 35.28 -53.89 -25.86
CA GLU A 93 34.01 -54.60 -26.10
C GLU A 93 34.10 -56.10 -25.75
N GLY A 94 33.19 -56.55 -24.86
CA GLY A 94 33.10 -57.93 -24.38
C GLY A 94 34.13 -58.36 -23.33
N ARG A 95 35.04 -57.47 -22.89
CA ARG A 95 36.12 -57.78 -21.93
C ARG A 95 36.02 -56.90 -20.69
N VAL A 96 35.29 -57.36 -19.68
CA VAL A 96 34.99 -56.62 -18.44
C VAL A 96 36.26 -56.18 -17.71
N GLU A 97 37.27 -57.03 -17.66
CA GLU A 97 38.56 -56.76 -16.99
C GLU A 97 39.29 -55.58 -17.66
N ASN A 98 39.35 -55.56 -19.00
CA ASN A 98 39.97 -54.46 -19.76
C ASN A 98 39.24 -53.13 -19.56
N LEU A 99 37.90 -53.16 -19.50
CA LEU A 99 37.12 -51.95 -19.24
C LEU A 99 37.38 -51.40 -17.83
N ALA A 100 37.42 -52.27 -16.82
CA ALA A 100 37.72 -51.87 -15.44
C ALA A 100 39.10 -51.21 -15.34
N ASP A 101 40.12 -51.76 -16.01
CA ASP A 101 41.48 -51.21 -16.03
C ASP A 101 41.57 -49.85 -16.72
N VAL A 102 40.88 -49.67 -17.85
CA VAL A 102 40.81 -48.38 -18.57
C VAL A 102 40.15 -47.32 -17.69
N LEU A 103 39.00 -47.64 -17.09
CA LEU A 103 38.28 -46.72 -16.20
C LEU A 103 39.09 -46.38 -14.95
N ALA A 104 39.75 -47.36 -14.34
CA ALA A 104 40.60 -47.15 -13.17
C ALA A 104 41.82 -46.28 -13.51
N THR A 105 42.44 -46.50 -14.67
CA THR A 105 43.56 -45.68 -15.16
C THR A 105 43.12 -44.25 -15.42
N GLN A 106 41.98 -44.06 -16.06
CA GLN A 106 41.40 -42.75 -16.32
C GLN A 106 41.09 -41.99 -15.02
N LEU A 107 40.50 -42.66 -14.02
CA LEU A 107 40.24 -42.07 -12.71
C LEU A 107 41.52 -41.71 -11.95
N ARG A 108 42.55 -42.55 -12.01
CA ARG A 108 43.86 -42.24 -11.40
C ARG A 108 44.47 -41.00 -12.05
N GLY A 109 44.53 -40.96 -13.38
CA GLY A 109 45.05 -39.79 -14.10
C GLY A 109 44.25 -38.51 -13.82
N PHE A 110 42.93 -38.61 -13.66
CA PHE A 110 42.08 -37.49 -13.26
C PHE A 110 42.40 -36.99 -11.84
N LYS A 111 42.52 -37.90 -10.87
CA LYS A 111 42.89 -37.57 -9.49
C LYS A 111 44.26 -36.90 -9.43
N GLU A 112 45.26 -37.49 -10.06
CA GLU A 112 46.62 -36.93 -10.14
C GLU A 112 46.61 -35.55 -10.79
N PHE A 113 45.85 -35.36 -11.88
CA PHE A 113 45.72 -34.06 -12.52
C PHE A 113 45.05 -33.02 -11.60
N ILE A 114 43.97 -33.38 -10.90
CA ILE A 114 43.32 -32.48 -9.94
C ILE A 114 44.28 -32.12 -8.81
N GLU A 115 45.00 -33.09 -8.26
CA GLU A 115 46.00 -32.86 -7.20
C GLU A 115 47.10 -31.89 -7.67
N GLN A 116 47.56 -32.03 -8.92
CA GLN A 116 48.56 -31.13 -9.50
C GLN A 116 48.02 -29.70 -9.76
N VAL A 117 46.75 -29.56 -10.13
CA VAL A 117 46.15 -28.27 -10.48
C VAL A 117 45.58 -27.54 -9.27
N SER A 118 45.18 -28.27 -8.22
CA SER A 118 44.53 -27.72 -7.03
C SER A 118 45.33 -26.60 -6.36
N PRO A 119 46.65 -26.73 -6.08
CA PRO A 119 47.45 -25.65 -5.51
C PRO A 119 47.47 -24.38 -6.37
N ARG A 120 47.46 -24.53 -7.70
CA ARG A 120 47.47 -23.39 -8.65
C ARG A 120 46.14 -22.65 -8.63
N LYS A 121 45.03 -23.42 -8.61
CA LYS A 121 43.68 -22.87 -8.44
C LYS A 121 43.55 -22.14 -7.11
N GLN A 122 44.01 -22.74 -6.02
CA GLN A 122 43.98 -22.13 -4.69
C GLN A 122 44.77 -20.82 -4.65
N TRP A 123 46.00 -20.81 -5.18
CA TRP A 123 46.80 -19.59 -5.27
C TRP A 123 46.10 -18.49 -6.08
N HIS A 124 45.50 -18.82 -7.23
CA HIS A 124 44.79 -17.84 -8.05
C HIS A 124 43.54 -17.30 -7.35
N VAL A 125 42.76 -18.16 -6.68
CA VAL A 125 41.61 -17.73 -5.88
C VAL A 125 42.06 -16.81 -4.73
N ALA A 126 43.13 -17.18 -4.02
CA ALA A 126 43.70 -16.36 -2.95
C ALA A 126 44.13 -14.98 -3.47
N ARG A 127 44.85 -14.93 -4.60
CA ARG A 127 45.25 -13.67 -5.25
C ARG A 127 44.06 -12.80 -5.66
N LEU A 128 42.98 -13.39 -6.17
CA LEU A 128 41.77 -12.63 -6.51
C LEU A 128 41.10 -12.07 -5.25
N GLN A 129 41.09 -12.83 -4.16
CA GLN A 129 40.60 -12.37 -2.86
C GLN A 129 41.49 -11.26 -2.29
N ASP A 130 42.82 -11.38 -2.39
CA ASP A 130 43.77 -10.32 -2.03
C ASP A 130 43.46 -9.05 -2.79
N ARG A 131 43.29 -9.15 -4.12
CA ARG A 131 42.95 -7.99 -4.94
C ARG A 131 41.60 -7.38 -4.56
N GLN A 132 40.60 -8.19 -4.22
CA GLN A 132 39.31 -7.70 -3.76
C GLN A 132 39.43 -6.97 -2.41
N ARG A 133 40.25 -7.51 -1.48
CA ARG A 133 40.57 -6.85 -0.21
C ARG A 133 41.26 -5.52 -0.45
N GLU A 134 42.31 -5.47 -1.26
CA GLU A 134 43.00 -4.22 -1.63
C GLU A 134 42.02 -3.16 -2.17
N LEU A 135 41.11 -3.55 -3.07
CA LEU A 135 40.11 -2.63 -3.61
C LEU A 135 39.08 -2.19 -2.56
N ALA A 136 38.72 -3.06 -1.62
CA ALA A 136 37.85 -2.72 -0.52
C ALA A 136 38.53 -1.74 0.45
N ASP A 137 39.80 -1.99 0.79
CA ASP A 137 40.62 -1.12 1.63
C ASP A 137 40.76 0.28 1.00
N ILE A 138 40.98 0.36 -0.33
CA ILE A 138 41.03 1.65 -1.04
C ILE A 138 39.67 2.38 -0.97
N ARG A 139 38.54 1.67 -1.13
CA ARG A 139 37.21 2.28 -0.99
C ARG A 139 36.96 2.76 0.44
N GLU A 140 37.39 2.00 1.44
CA GLU A 140 37.27 2.39 2.84
C GLU A 140 38.13 3.62 3.15
N GLN A 141 39.39 3.65 2.71
CA GLN A 141 40.25 4.84 2.83
C GLN A 141 39.61 6.05 2.15
N ARG A 142 39.03 5.87 0.96
CA ARG A 142 38.30 6.92 0.25
C ARG A 142 37.10 7.41 1.06
N ARG A 143 36.25 6.51 1.54
CA ARG A 143 35.08 6.84 2.38
C ARG A 143 35.50 7.58 3.65
N ASN A 144 36.57 7.14 4.31
CA ASN A 144 37.13 7.81 5.49
C ASN A 144 37.62 9.22 5.16
N ALA A 145 38.32 9.42 4.04
CA ALA A 145 38.76 10.74 3.60
C ALA A 145 37.59 11.67 3.26
N VAL A 146 36.54 11.15 2.60
CA VAL A 146 35.32 11.90 2.34
C VAL A 146 34.63 12.31 3.65
N TRP A 147 34.52 11.39 4.61
CA TRP A 147 33.96 11.70 5.93
C TRP A 147 34.79 12.71 6.71
N ALA A 148 36.12 12.68 6.60
CA ALA A 148 36.97 13.72 7.19
C ALA A 148 36.66 15.11 6.59
N LYS A 149 36.47 15.20 5.27
CA LYS A 149 36.05 16.45 4.61
C LYS A 149 34.64 16.89 5.00
N LEU A 150 33.71 15.97 5.17
CA LEU A 150 32.37 16.27 5.68
C LEU A 150 32.42 16.73 7.16
N ALA A 151 33.32 16.16 7.96
CA ALA A 151 33.54 16.58 9.35
C ALA A 151 34.10 18.00 9.45
N GLU A 152 35.03 18.40 8.57
CA GLU A 152 35.52 19.78 8.44
C GLU A 152 34.37 20.78 8.18
N LEU A 153 33.27 20.33 7.54
CA LEU A 153 32.07 21.12 7.24
C LEU A 153 30.98 21.00 8.33
N GLY A 154 31.26 20.37 9.47
CA GLY A 154 30.29 20.18 10.55
C GLY A 154 29.25 19.08 10.31
N LEU A 155 29.49 18.18 9.34
CA LEU A 155 28.62 17.04 9.00
C LEU A 155 29.14 15.69 9.51
N GLY A 156 30.21 15.68 10.30
CA GLY A 156 30.90 14.45 10.71
C GLY A 156 30.06 13.52 11.59
N GLU A 157 29.25 14.08 12.49
CA GLU A 157 28.38 13.30 13.40
C GLU A 157 27.32 12.48 12.67
N GLU A 158 26.90 12.90 11.47
CA GLU A 158 25.92 12.15 10.68
C GLU A 158 26.44 10.78 10.25
N ARG A 159 27.76 10.55 10.27
CA ARG A 159 28.34 9.24 9.99
C ARG A 159 27.81 8.17 10.95
N THR A 160 27.57 8.52 12.21
CA THR A 160 27.11 7.60 13.25
C THR A 160 25.61 7.68 13.49
N LEU A 161 25.00 8.83 13.18
CA LEU A 161 23.57 9.06 13.41
C LEU A 161 22.68 8.59 12.25
N MET A 162 23.23 8.51 11.05
CA MET A 162 22.51 8.04 9.86
C MET A 162 22.24 6.54 9.95
N ASN A 163 21.00 6.12 9.63
CA ASN A 163 20.64 4.71 9.60
C ASN A 163 21.34 3.93 8.48
N ASP A 164 21.39 2.60 8.63
CA ASP A 164 22.10 1.69 7.72
C ASP A 164 21.67 1.86 6.26
N TRP A 165 20.37 1.96 6.00
CA TRP A 165 19.85 2.12 4.64
C TRP A 165 20.33 3.43 3.98
N ARG A 166 20.29 4.55 4.69
CA ARG A 166 20.77 5.85 4.18
C ARG A 166 22.29 5.82 3.99
N MET A 167 23.02 5.14 4.88
CA MET A 167 24.47 4.94 4.78
C MET A 167 24.84 4.09 3.56
N GLU A 168 24.22 2.92 3.37
CA GLU A 168 24.45 2.06 2.19
C GLU A 168 24.20 2.82 0.88
N ARG A 169 23.13 3.62 0.83
CA ARG A 169 22.83 4.46 -0.33
C ARG A 169 23.85 5.56 -0.57
N LEU A 170 24.41 6.15 0.49
CA LEU A 170 25.48 7.13 0.39
C LEU A 170 26.78 6.49 -0.12
N GLU A 171 27.14 5.33 0.41
CA GLU A 171 28.34 4.60 -0.01
C GLU A 171 28.28 4.10 -1.45
N ALA A 172 27.07 3.85 -1.96
CA ALA A 172 26.83 3.50 -3.36
C ALA A 172 26.86 4.70 -4.33
N LYS A 173 26.97 5.94 -3.84
CA LYS A 173 27.03 7.13 -4.70
C LYS A 173 28.38 7.26 -5.41
N GLU A 174 28.32 7.93 -6.56
CA GLU A 174 29.53 8.41 -7.23
C GLU A 174 30.29 9.36 -6.29
N GLY A 175 31.59 9.14 -6.21
CA GLY A 175 32.45 9.82 -5.26
C GLY A 175 32.81 8.99 -4.03
N MET A 176 32.04 7.97 -3.66
CA MET A 176 32.34 7.06 -2.54
C MET A 176 32.65 5.62 -2.95
N LYS A 177 32.07 5.11 -4.05
CA LYS A 177 32.23 3.72 -4.49
C LYS A 177 33.52 3.42 -5.25
N GLU A 178 34.25 4.45 -5.67
CA GLU A 178 35.41 4.31 -6.56
C GLU A 178 36.61 3.70 -5.84
N THR A 179 37.36 2.87 -6.57
CA THR A 179 38.59 2.23 -6.08
C THR A 179 39.82 3.09 -6.34
N THR A 180 39.71 4.39 -6.07
CA THR A 180 40.80 5.36 -6.21
C THR A 180 40.83 6.26 -4.97
N LEU A 181 42.02 6.71 -4.59
CA LEU A 181 42.16 7.65 -3.48
C LEU A 181 41.46 8.98 -3.78
N LEU A 182 40.96 9.62 -2.73
CA LEU A 182 40.35 10.95 -2.86
C LEU A 182 41.45 11.98 -3.10
N THR A 183 41.29 12.79 -4.14
CA THR A 183 42.14 13.94 -4.44
C THR A 183 41.34 15.22 -4.26
N ASP A 184 41.99 16.36 -4.05
CA ASP A 184 41.30 17.64 -3.86
C ASP A 184 40.42 18.00 -5.07
N ARG A 185 40.94 17.80 -6.29
CA ARG A 185 40.16 17.99 -7.52
C ARG A 185 38.99 17.01 -7.64
N GLY A 186 39.16 15.79 -7.12
CA GLY A 186 38.10 14.79 -7.05
C GLY A 186 37.00 15.19 -6.07
N TRP A 187 37.40 15.71 -4.91
CA TRP A 187 36.50 16.24 -3.88
C TRP A 187 35.63 17.38 -4.41
N GLU A 188 36.25 18.37 -5.06
CA GLU A 188 35.53 19.53 -5.63
C GLU A 188 34.41 19.15 -6.60
N LYS A 189 34.53 18.02 -7.30
CA LYS A 189 33.49 17.54 -8.23
C LYS A 189 32.31 16.85 -7.55
N ILE A 190 32.54 16.24 -6.38
CA ILE A 190 31.55 15.38 -5.71
C ILE A 190 30.94 16.04 -4.47
N LYS A 191 31.61 17.06 -3.92
CA LYS A 191 31.27 17.64 -2.61
C LYS A 191 29.83 18.11 -2.51
N ASP A 192 29.31 18.84 -3.50
CA ASP A 192 27.97 19.44 -3.40
C ASP A 192 26.87 18.37 -3.35
N SER A 193 27.01 17.31 -4.15
CA SER A 193 26.05 16.20 -4.16
C SER A 193 26.05 15.43 -2.84
N LEU A 194 27.24 15.22 -2.25
CA LEU A 194 27.38 14.53 -0.98
C LEU A 194 26.92 15.39 0.20
N ILE A 195 27.25 16.69 0.21
CA ILE A 195 26.78 17.66 1.21
C ILE A 195 25.26 17.71 1.20
N LEU A 196 24.64 17.89 0.03
CA LEU A 196 23.18 17.94 -0.10
C LEU A 196 22.53 16.66 0.44
N TYR A 197 23.09 15.49 0.11
CA TYR A 197 22.56 14.22 0.60
C TYR A 197 22.65 14.11 2.13
N VAL A 198 23.81 14.42 2.71
CA VAL A 198 24.01 14.32 4.16
C VAL A 198 23.18 15.36 4.91
N GLN A 199 23.02 16.56 4.35
CA GLN A 199 22.13 17.59 4.91
C GLN A 199 20.66 17.14 4.89
N ASN A 200 20.19 16.55 3.79
CA ASN A 200 18.82 16.03 3.72
C ASN A 200 18.62 14.86 4.70
N ALA A 201 19.59 13.96 4.79
CA ALA A 201 19.56 12.88 5.77
C ALA A 201 19.51 13.40 7.22
N ARG A 202 20.29 14.45 7.53
CA ARG A 202 20.21 15.15 8.83
C ARG A 202 18.83 15.75 9.07
N LYS A 203 18.26 16.47 8.09
CA LYS A 203 16.93 17.09 8.23
C LYS A 203 15.85 16.05 8.50
N GLU A 204 15.83 14.96 7.72
CA GLU A 204 14.91 13.86 7.92
C GLU A 204 15.09 13.20 9.29
N ARG A 205 16.32 12.94 9.72
CA ARG A 205 16.62 12.38 11.05
C ARG A 205 16.11 13.29 12.16
N ILE A 206 16.41 14.59 12.12
CA ILE A 206 15.94 15.54 13.13
C ILE A 206 14.41 15.58 13.15
N ARG A 207 13.76 15.57 11.98
CA ARG A 207 12.31 15.47 11.87
C ARG A 207 11.80 14.18 12.55
N GLU A 208 12.40 13.03 12.23
CA GLU A 208 12.09 11.72 12.84
C GLU A 208 12.22 11.76 14.36
N GLU A 209 13.35 12.24 14.88
CA GLU A 209 13.60 12.37 16.32
C GLU A 209 12.56 13.27 17.01
N ARG A 210 12.16 14.36 16.37
CA ARG A 210 11.18 15.30 16.94
C ARG A 210 9.76 14.75 16.97
N TYR A 211 9.31 14.08 15.92
CA TYR A 211 7.93 13.56 15.87
C TYR A 211 7.78 12.19 16.57
N THR A 212 8.85 11.41 16.72
CA THR A 212 8.78 10.04 17.27
C THR A 212 8.15 9.98 18.68
N PRO A 213 8.45 10.88 19.62
CA PRO A 213 7.76 10.91 20.92
C PRO A 213 6.24 11.13 20.78
N TYR A 214 5.82 12.08 19.93
CA TYR A 214 4.41 12.34 19.67
C TYR A 214 3.72 11.14 19.02
N TYR A 215 4.43 10.47 18.10
CA TYR A 215 3.97 9.22 17.46
C TYR A 215 3.65 8.17 18.52
N ALA A 216 4.56 7.95 19.48
CA ALA A 216 4.35 7.00 20.57
C ALA A 216 3.11 7.34 21.42
N VAL A 217 2.90 8.63 21.74
CA VAL A 217 1.71 9.09 22.48
C VAL A 217 0.42 8.84 21.71
N ILE A 218 0.38 9.18 20.42
CA ILE A 218 -0.79 8.93 19.56
C ILE A 218 -1.11 7.43 19.51
N TYR A 219 -0.08 6.58 19.39
CA TYR A 219 -0.24 5.12 19.41
C TYR A 219 -0.76 4.60 20.75
N ALA A 220 -0.41 5.24 21.87
CA ALA A 220 -0.97 4.90 23.17
C ALA A 220 -2.44 5.33 23.33
N PHE A 221 -2.86 6.45 22.72
CA PHE A 221 -4.26 6.89 22.76
C PHE A 221 -5.18 6.02 21.90
N LYS A 222 -4.67 5.56 20.74
CA LYS A 222 -5.45 4.89 19.70
C LYS A 222 -6.36 3.76 20.22
N PRO A 223 -5.89 2.78 21.01
CA PRO A 223 -6.74 1.67 21.44
C PRO A 223 -7.97 2.12 22.22
N HIS A 224 -7.85 3.19 23.01
CA HIS A 224 -8.93 3.73 23.84
C HIS A 224 -9.92 4.57 23.03
N LEU A 225 -9.42 5.34 22.07
CA LEU A 225 -10.25 6.05 21.11
C LEU A 225 -11.04 5.08 20.22
N ASP A 226 -10.38 4.03 19.70
CA ASP A 226 -11.02 3.00 18.88
C ASP A 226 -12.03 2.16 19.71
N GLU A 227 -11.77 1.92 21.00
CA GLU A 227 -12.72 1.32 21.93
C GLU A 227 -13.98 2.19 22.08
N TYR A 228 -13.81 3.49 22.33
CA TYR A 228 -14.94 4.43 22.41
C TYR A 228 -15.74 4.46 21.10
N ALA A 229 -15.08 4.62 19.96
CA ALA A 229 -15.75 4.67 18.65
C ALA A 229 -16.53 3.40 18.32
N ARG A 230 -16.03 2.22 18.73
CA ARG A 230 -16.73 0.94 18.56
C ARG A 230 -18.01 0.83 19.41
N ALA A 231 -18.07 1.52 20.54
CA ALA A 231 -19.25 1.54 21.40
C ALA A 231 -20.35 2.49 20.90
N GLN A 232 -20.03 3.41 19.99
CA GLN A 232 -20.97 4.40 19.48
C GLN A 232 -21.71 3.94 18.21
N PRO A 233 -22.87 4.54 17.88
CA PRO A 233 -23.54 4.31 16.60
C PRO A 233 -22.64 4.60 15.39
N LEU A 234 -22.88 3.93 14.26
CA LEU A 234 -22.14 4.16 13.00
C LEU A 234 -22.33 5.57 12.41
N THR A 235 -23.42 6.22 12.80
CA THR A 235 -23.76 7.60 12.41
C THR A 235 -23.04 8.65 13.25
N GLU A 236 -22.39 8.24 14.35
CA GLU A 236 -21.67 9.17 15.22
C GLU A 236 -20.41 9.70 14.55
N VAL A 237 -20.12 10.98 14.79
CA VAL A 237 -18.99 11.69 14.20
C VAL A 237 -18.00 12.08 15.27
N PHE A 238 -16.72 11.87 14.99
CA PHE A 238 -15.62 12.15 15.92
C PHE A 238 -14.66 13.17 15.32
N PRO A 239 -13.92 13.92 16.16
CA PRO A 239 -12.77 14.67 15.70
C PRO A 239 -11.70 13.75 15.10
N SER A 240 -10.85 14.31 14.24
CA SER A 240 -9.62 13.64 13.87
C SER A 240 -8.72 13.45 15.10
N ILE A 241 -7.75 12.54 15.00
CA ILE A 241 -6.75 12.37 16.06
C ILE A 241 -5.97 13.66 16.34
N LEU A 242 -5.67 14.45 15.29
CA LEU A 242 -4.98 15.73 15.43
C LEU A 242 -5.85 16.73 16.18
N GLU A 243 -7.13 16.84 15.83
CA GLU A 243 -8.08 17.73 16.49
C GLU A 243 -8.27 17.36 17.96
N PHE A 244 -8.40 16.07 18.23
CA PHE A 244 -8.47 15.54 19.59
C PHE A 244 -7.23 15.93 20.41
N CYS A 245 -6.03 15.68 19.88
CA CYS A 245 -4.76 16.01 20.54
C CYS A 245 -4.53 17.52 20.72
N MET A 246 -5.13 18.35 19.86
CA MET A 246 -5.01 19.81 19.91
C MET A 246 -6.03 20.48 20.85
N THR A 247 -6.94 19.71 21.48
CA THR A 247 -7.89 20.28 22.44
C THR A 247 -7.18 20.78 23.70
N PRO A 248 -7.67 21.87 24.35
CA PRO A 248 -7.05 22.40 25.57
C PRO A 248 -6.91 21.39 26.72
N GLN A 249 -7.79 20.40 26.77
CA GLN A 249 -7.81 19.37 27.80
C GLN A 249 -6.79 18.25 27.56
N ILE A 250 -6.50 17.93 26.29
CA ILE A 250 -5.60 16.83 25.90
C ILE A 250 -4.20 17.34 25.61
N ARG A 251 -4.06 18.55 25.08
CA ARG A 251 -2.75 19.09 24.68
C ARG A 251 -1.71 19.06 25.81
N PRO A 252 -2.02 19.47 27.06
CA PRO A 252 -1.08 19.35 28.17
C PRO A 252 -0.69 17.90 28.49
N ILE A 253 -1.63 16.95 28.31
CA ILE A 253 -1.36 15.51 28.53
C ILE A 253 -0.41 14.99 27.45
N VAL A 254 -0.59 15.41 26.20
CA VAL A 254 0.33 15.05 25.10
C VAL A 254 1.73 15.59 25.39
N GLU A 255 1.85 16.86 25.77
CA GLU A 255 3.13 17.49 26.07
C GLU A 255 3.83 16.83 27.26
N GLU A 256 3.09 16.48 28.31
CA GLU A 256 3.62 15.72 29.46
C GLU A 256 4.15 14.36 29.02
N LEU A 257 3.36 13.58 28.28
CA LEU A 257 3.74 12.22 27.84
C LEU A 257 4.88 12.21 26.83
N VAL A 258 5.04 13.27 26.04
CA VAL A 258 6.22 13.45 25.16
C VAL A 258 7.50 13.56 26.00
N GLN A 259 7.45 14.17 27.18
CA GLN A 259 8.60 14.32 28.07
C GLN A 259 8.84 13.07 28.94
N VAL A 260 7.79 12.50 29.52
CA VAL A 260 7.91 11.39 30.48
C VAL A 260 7.82 10.00 29.85
N GLY A 261 7.40 9.91 28.58
CA GLY A 261 7.16 8.67 27.85
C GLY A 261 5.69 8.25 27.85
N ALA A 262 5.27 7.58 26.78
CA ALA A 262 3.88 7.17 26.55
C ALA A 262 3.34 6.15 27.58
N ASP A 263 4.23 5.41 28.24
CA ASP A 263 3.88 4.45 29.31
C ASP A 263 3.30 5.15 30.55
N GLY A 264 3.51 6.46 30.70
CA GLY A 264 2.93 7.28 31.77
C GLY A 264 1.44 7.60 31.60
N LEU A 265 0.79 7.10 30.54
CA LEU A 265 -0.61 7.41 30.24
C LEU A 265 -1.56 6.97 31.36
N ASN A 266 -2.23 7.94 31.98
CA ASN A 266 -3.40 7.67 32.82
C ASN A 266 -4.62 7.36 31.95
N VAL A 267 -4.84 6.08 31.67
CA VAL A 267 -5.95 5.57 30.86
C VAL A 267 -7.31 5.96 31.41
N GLY A 268 -7.49 5.97 32.75
CA GLY A 268 -8.75 6.36 33.38
C GLY A 268 -9.14 7.80 33.06
N ARG A 269 -8.21 8.73 33.27
CA ARG A 269 -8.38 10.14 32.94
C ARG A 269 -8.61 10.36 31.44
N LEU A 270 -7.89 9.65 30.57
CA LEU A 270 -8.13 9.73 29.13
C LEU A 270 -9.57 9.32 28.79
N LYS A 271 -10.04 8.18 29.31
CA LYS A 271 -11.41 7.69 29.07
C LYS A 271 -12.49 8.64 29.56
N GLU A 272 -12.26 9.35 30.67
CA GLU A 272 -13.17 10.39 31.17
C GLU A 272 -13.24 11.62 30.25
N LEU A 273 -12.13 11.98 29.61
CA LEU A 273 -12.06 13.15 28.72
C LEU A 273 -12.62 12.90 27.32
N ILE A 274 -12.61 11.66 26.82
CA ILE A 274 -13.04 11.34 25.45
C ILE A 274 -14.48 11.81 25.16
N PRO A 275 -15.52 11.43 25.95
CA PRO A 275 -16.90 11.82 25.63
C PRO A 275 -17.14 13.34 25.57
N PRO A 276 -16.79 14.16 26.58
CA PRO A 276 -17.09 15.59 26.54
C PRO A 276 -16.32 16.33 25.43
N ILE A 277 -15.15 15.83 25.03
CA ILE A 277 -14.41 16.39 23.89
C ILE A 277 -15.12 16.09 22.57
N CYS A 278 -15.61 14.87 22.38
CA CYS A 278 -16.34 14.50 21.17
C CYS A 278 -17.66 15.29 21.05
N GLU A 279 -18.38 15.45 22.16
CA GLU A 279 -19.59 16.27 22.23
C GLU A 279 -19.29 17.74 21.90
N GLY A 280 -18.30 18.34 22.57
CA GLY A 280 -17.92 19.73 22.32
C GLY A 280 -17.44 19.99 20.88
N PHE A 281 -16.76 19.02 20.27
CA PHE A 281 -16.39 19.08 18.85
C PHE A 281 -17.62 19.07 17.93
N LYS A 282 -18.57 18.17 18.19
CA LYS A 282 -19.82 18.06 17.42
C LYS A 282 -20.63 19.36 17.54
N ASP A 283 -20.69 19.94 18.72
CA ASP A 283 -21.38 21.21 18.96
C ASP A 283 -20.72 22.39 18.23
N ASP A 284 -19.38 22.50 18.29
CA ASP A 284 -18.64 23.56 17.57
C ASP A 284 -18.91 23.46 16.06
N ILE A 285 -18.76 22.27 15.47
CA ILE A 285 -19.00 22.12 14.02
C ILE A 285 -20.47 22.33 13.68
N SER A 286 -21.40 21.80 14.47
CA SER A 286 -22.83 21.99 14.24
C SER A 286 -23.19 23.48 14.26
N SER A 287 -22.61 24.26 15.17
CA SER A 287 -22.78 25.72 15.21
C SER A 287 -22.28 26.44 13.95
N ARG A 288 -21.24 25.90 13.30
CA ARG A 288 -20.70 26.43 12.04
C ARG A 288 -21.57 26.04 10.85
N VAL A 289 -22.01 24.78 10.79
CA VAL A 289 -22.88 24.29 9.72
C VAL A 289 -24.25 24.98 9.77
N LEU A 290 -24.77 25.30 10.97
CA LEU A 290 -26.01 26.07 11.14
C LEU A 290 -25.97 27.42 10.40
N LYS A 291 -24.81 28.07 10.29
CA LYS A 291 -24.65 29.36 9.59
C LYS A 291 -24.83 29.25 8.07
N LEU A 292 -24.73 28.04 7.52
CA LEU A 292 -24.97 27.78 6.10
C LEU A 292 -26.48 27.64 5.79
N LEU A 293 -27.33 27.46 6.80
CA LEU A 293 -28.75 27.26 6.59
C LEU A 293 -29.47 28.58 6.25
N PRO A 294 -30.47 28.53 5.35
CA PRO A 294 -31.28 29.70 5.04
C PRO A 294 -32.19 30.10 6.22
N PRO A 295 -32.58 31.40 6.33
CA PRO A 295 -33.33 31.91 7.47
C PRO A 295 -34.68 31.20 7.74
N TRP A 296 -35.32 30.63 6.72
CA TRP A 296 -36.60 29.96 6.87
C TRP A 296 -36.49 28.59 7.57
N LEU A 297 -35.34 27.91 7.49
CA LEU A 297 -35.09 26.70 8.28
C LEU A 297 -34.72 27.03 9.73
N LEU A 298 -34.07 28.18 9.95
CA LEU A 298 -33.69 28.63 11.29
C LEU A 298 -34.88 29.17 12.11
N ARG A 299 -35.96 29.58 11.43
CA ARG A 299 -37.18 30.14 12.04
C ARG A 299 -38.32 29.13 12.13
N GLY A 300 -38.10 27.88 11.71
CA GLY A 300 -39.15 26.85 11.74
C GLY A 300 -39.61 26.58 13.17
N ASP A 301 -40.91 26.33 13.32
CA ASP A 301 -41.56 25.94 14.59
C ASP A 301 -41.20 24.48 14.95
N MET A 302 -39.91 24.16 15.09
CA MET A 302 -39.51 22.88 15.63
C MET A 302 -39.65 22.95 17.15
N GLU A 303 -40.72 22.35 17.69
CA GLU A 303 -40.97 22.28 19.13
C GLU A 303 -39.86 21.52 19.88
N GLU A 304 -39.19 20.56 19.21
CA GLU A 304 -38.07 19.77 19.72
C GLU A 304 -37.02 19.50 18.62
N GLY A 305 -35.72 19.67 18.91
CA GLY A 305 -34.61 19.29 18.03
C GLY A 305 -33.81 20.44 17.39
N SER A 306 -32.68 20.13 16.76
CA SER A 306 -31.82 21.10 16.07
C SER A 306 -32.31 21.32 14.63
N PRO A 307 -32.30 22.55 14.07
CA PRO A 307 -32.63 22.79 12.65
C PRO A 307 -31.85 21.90 11.66
N LEU A 308 -30.67 21.42 12.06
CA LEU A 308 -29.85 20.47 11.29
C LEU A 308 -30.47 19.08 11.15
N ASP A 309 -31.38 18.71 12.06
CA ASP A 309 -32.04 17.41 12.07
C ASP A 309 -33.18 17.32 11.03
N SER A 310 -33.63 18.46 10.49
CA SER A 310 -34.69 18.52 9.48
C SER A 310 -34.37 17.68 8.24
N ALA A 311 -35.38 16.99 7.70
CA ALA A 311 -35.27 16.22 6.46
C ALA A 311 -34.88 17.09 5.24
N LEU A 312 -35.02 18.41 5.36
CA LEU A 312 -34.77 19.39 4.30
C LEU A 312 -33.32 19.88 4.25
N VAL A 313 -32.48 19.47 5.20
CA VAL A 313 -31.07 19.92 5.28
C VAL A 313 -30.18 19.10 4.37
N TRP A 314 -29.77 19.75 3.27
CA TRP A 314 -28.88 19.18 2.27
C TRP A 314 -27.83 20.21 1.84
N PHE A 315 -26.64 19.73 1.56
CA PHE A 315 -25.50 20.54 1.15
C PHE A 315 -24.93 20.03 -0.18
N HIS A 316 -24.25 20.93 -0.87
CA HIS A 316 -23.52 20.66 -2.10
C HIS A 316 -22.05 21.03 -1.92
N CYS A 317 -21.15 20.21 -2.48
CA CYS A 317 -19.73 20.55 -2.54
C CYS A 317 -19.39 21.12 -3.92
N ALA A 318 -18.94 22.37 -3.97
CA ALA A 318 -18.61 23.07 -5.20
C ALA A 318 -17.25 22.68 -5.79
N ARG A 319 -16.48 21.82 -5.10
CA ARG A 319 -15.11 21.48 -5.49
C ARG A 319 -15.08 20.43 -6.61
N THR A 320 -14.33 20.74 -7.67
CA THR A 320 -14.26 19.96 -8.91
C THR A 320 -12.92 19.26 -9.12
N ASP A 321 -12.20 18.91 -8.04
CA ASP A 321 -10.92 18.23 -8.20
C ASP A 321 -11.08 16.85 -8.86
N ASN A 322 -10.12 16.49 -9.73
CA ASN A 322 -10.17 15.32 -10.63
C ASN A 322 -10.15 13.95 -9.91
N ILE A 323 -10.24 13.90 -8.58
CA ILE A 323 -10.03 12.71 -7.76
C ILE A 323 -11.35 12.12 -7.26
N GLU A 324 -12.38 12.95 -7.01
CA GLU A 324 -13.65 12.54 -6.39
C GLU A 324 -14.86 13.20 -7.07
N THR A 325 -15.98 12.46 -7.24
CA THR A 325 -17.20 12.95 -7.91
C THR A 325 -18.17 13.65 -6.94
N CYS A 326 -17.67 14.24 -5.85
CA CYS A 326 -18.52 14.78 -4.77
C CYS A 326 -19.45 15.91 -5.24
N HIS A 327 -19.02 16.73 -6.21
CA HIS A 327 -19.81 17.79 -6.84
C HIS A 327 -20.99 17.29 -7.68
N THR A 328 -21.15 15.97 -7.87
CA THR A 328 -22.26 15.40 -8.65
C THR A 328 -23.38 14.84 -7.77
N THR A 329 -23.35 15.16 -6.48
CA THR A 329 -24.18 14.50 -5.46
C THR A 329 -24.44 15.44 -4.26
N THR A 330 -25.34 15.04 -3.37
CA THR A 330 -25.76 15.84 -2.20
C THR A 330 -25.24 15.27 -0.90
N ILE A 331 -25.02 16.14 0.09
CA ILE A 331 -24.47 15.77 1.39
C ILE A 331 -25.52 16.09 2.47
N ALA A 332 -25.95 15.10 3.24
CA ALA A 332 -26.85 15.32 4.38
C ALA A 332 -26.06 15.58 5.67
N TYR A 333 -26.70 16.19 6.66
CA TYR A 333 -26.23 16.19 8.05
C TYR A 333 -26.44 14.79 8.70
N PRO A 334 -25.56 14.32 9.62
CA PRO A 334 -24.29 14.90 10.07
C PRO A 334 -23.09 14.58 9.16
N ARG A 335 -23.30 13.91 8.01
CA ARG A 335 -22.20 13.46 7.13
C ARG A 335 -21.35 14.58 6.56
N ILE A 336 -21.90 15.79 6.44
CA ILE A 336 -21.15 16.97 6.04
C ILE A 336 -19.93 17.23 6.94
N ILE A 337 -20.03 16.88 8.23
CA ILE A 337 -18.92 17.01 9.19
C ILE A 337 -17.74 16.15 8.75
N GLN A 338 -17.98 14.97 8.18
CA GLN A 338 -16.93 14.07 7.70
C GLN A 338 -16.56 14.30 6.23
N HIS A 339 -17.07 15.33 5.56
CA HIS A 339 -16.79 15.53 4.14
C HIS A 339 -15.33 15.93 3.91
N ARG A 340 -14.62 15.29 2.98
CA ARG A 340 -13.16 15.48 2.85
C ARG A 340 -12.76 16.92 2.56
N HIS A 341 -13.53 17.64 1.74
CA HIS A 341 -13.19 19.01 1.36
C HIS A 341 -13.40 20.03 2.48
N VAL A 342 -13.97 19.67 3.63
CA VAL A 342 -13.98 20.56 4.81
C VAL A 342 -12.77 20.38 5.73
N TYR A 343 -11.83 19.49 5.36
CA TYR A 343 -10.57 19.27 6.06
C TYR A 343 -9.37 19.68 5.22
N PHE A 344 -8.30 20.10 5.89
CA PHE A 344 -7.01 20.24 5.23
C PHE A 344 -6.51 18.88 4.68
N SER A 345 -6.00 18.88 3.44
CA SER A 345 -5.40 17.70 2.83
C SER A 345 -3.95 17.52 3.32
N PRO A 346 -3.54 16.31 3.73
CA PRO A 346 -2.26 16.02 4.39
C PRO A 346 -1.01 16.01 3.51
N HIS A 347 -0.98 16.70 2.38
CA HIS A 347 0.29 16.85 1.62
C HIS A 347 1.35 17.70 2.35
N TRP A 348 1.08 18.12 3.59
CA TRP A 348 1.88 19.07 4.34
C TRP A 348 2.47 18.40 5.58
N SER A 349 3.37 17.42 5.39
CA SER A 349 4.36 17.20 6.45
C SER A 349 5.30 18.40 6.45
N SER A 350 5.63 18.93 7.62
CA SER A 350 6.66 19.97 7.72
C SER A 350 8.02 19.32 7.50
N GLU A 351 8.70 19.68 6.40
CA GLU A 351 10.06 19.21 6.10
C GLU A 351 11.08 19.75 7.11
N GLU A 352 10.81 20.94 7.66
CA GLU A 352 11.66 21.61 8.64
C GLU A 352 10.82 22.04 9.86
N PRO A 353 10.39 21.08 10.71
CA PRO A 353 9.51 21.38 11.83
C PRO A 353 10.18 22.34 12.83
N GLN A 354 9.46 23.40 13.21
CA GLN A 354 9.95 24.43 14.15
C GLN A 354 9.21 24.40 15.48
N THR A 355 7.96 23.94 15.46
CA THR A 355 7.04 23.99 16.61
C THR A 355 6.59 22.60 17.04
N ALA A 356 6.10 22.49 18.27
CA ALA A 356 5.45 21.27 18.76
C ALA A 356 4.22 20.88 17.92
N ASP A 357 3.56 21.84 17.29
CA ASP A 357 2.44 21.60 16.38
C ASP A 357 2.90 20.97 15.07
N ASP A 358 4.05 21.39 14.54
CA ASP A 358 4.67 20.74 13.37
C ASP A 358 5.05 19.29 13.69
N ASP A 359 5.59 19.06 14.89
CA ASP A 359 5.98 17.71 15.34
C ASP A 359 4.77 16.80 15.52
N LEU A 360 3.70 17.31 16.15
CA LEU A 360 2.43 16.58 16.28
C LEU A 360 1.81 16.31 14.91
N MET A 361 1.80 17.30 14.00
CA MET A 361 1.29 17.13 12.63
C MET A 361 2.08 16.09 11.85
N ASN A 362 3.41 16.11 11.95
CA ASN A 362 4.29 15.12 11.34
C ASN A 362 4.05 13.73 11.94
N ALA A 363 3.91 13.61 13.27
CA ALA A 363 3.61 12.34 13.92
C ALA A 363 2.28 11.75 13.43
N VAL A 364 1.26 12.60 13.34
CA VAL A 364 -0.06 12.29 12.79
C VAL A 364 0.02 11.87 11.31
N HIS A 365 0.83 12.55 10.49
CA HIS A 365 1.06 12.20 9.08
C HIS A 365 1.73 10.81 8.94
N GLU A 366 2.82 10.58 9.67
CA GLU A 366 3.63 9.35 9.60
C GLU A 366 2.90 8.13 10.18
N SER A 367 2.12 8.34 11.23
CA SER A 367 1.34 7.28 11.86
C SER A 367 0.24 6.74 10.95
N TRP A 368 -0.25 7.55 10.00
CA TRP A 368 -1.57 7.30 9.45
C TRP A 368 -1.80 7.66 7.99
N GLY A 369 -0.82 8.17 7.22
CA GLY A 369 -1.00 8.49 5.79
C GLY A 369 -2.35 9.16 5.50
N LEU A 370 -2.74 10.09 6.40
CA LEU A 370 -4.15 10.44 6.61
C LEU A 370 -4.76 10.94 5.31
N ARG A 371 -6.09 10.96 5.24
CA ARG A 371 -6.79 11.74 4.19
C ARG A 371 -7.38 13.05 4.72
N LYS A 372 -7.50 13.19 6.05
CA LYS A 372 -8.09 14.33 6.77
C LYS A 372 -7.24 14.65 8.00
N THR A 373 -6.85 15.91 8.18
CA THR A 373 -6.03 16.33 9.35
C THR A 373 -6.82 17.21 10.30
N LYS A 374 -7.29 18.37 9.86
CA LYS A 374 -7.98 19.34 10.71
C LYS A 374 -9.14 19.98 9.94
N PHE A 375 -10.30 20.04 10.57
CA PHE A 375 -11.47 20.74 10.06
C PHE A 375 -11.13 22.21 9.89
N SER A 376 -11.52 22.76 8.74
CA SER A 376 -11.26 24.16 8.41
C SER A 376 -12.58 24.88 8.21
N PRO A 377 -12.91 25.84 9.09
CA PRO A 377 -14.07 26.72 8.88
C PRO A 377 -14.01 27.46 7.55
N ALA A 378 -12.81 27.87 7.11
CA ALA A 378 -12.63 28.53 5.83
C ALA A 378 -12.94 27.60 4.65
N LEU A 379 -12.52 26.32 4.70
CA LEU A 379 -12.85 25.37 3.65
C LEU A 379 -14.33 24.97 3.65
N LEU A 380 -14.97 24.92 4.82
CA LEU A 380 -16.42 24.75 4.91
C LEU A 380 -17.13 25.88 4.15
N GLU A 381 -16.80 27.14 4.45
CA GLU A 381 -17.40 28.30 3.81
C GLU A 381 -17.07 28.42 2.31
N GLU A 382 -15.86 28.02 1.91
CA GLU A 382 -15.40 28.08 0.53
C GLU A 382 -16.01 26.99 -0.36
N HIS A 383 -16.12 25.76 0.14
CA HIS A 383 -16.47 24.60 -0.67
C HIS A 383 -17.90 24.13 -0.49
N ILE A 384 -18.57 24.45 0.61
CA ILE A 384 -19.89 23.90 0.95
C ILE A 384 -20.96 24.99 0.92
N THR A 385 -22.04 24.70 0.21
CA THR A 385 -23.22 25.55 0.15
C THR A 385 -24.48 24.75 0.47
N PHE A 386 -25.51 25.43 0.97
CA PHE A 386 -26.83 24.82 1.14
C PHE A 386 -27.44 24.51 -0.23
N ASP A 387 -27.92 23.28 -0.39
CA ASP A 387 -28.51 22.81 -1.63
C ASP A 387 -30.02 23.01 -1.63
N LEU A 388 -30.44 24.17 -2.14
CA LEU A 388 -31.85 24.53 -2.23
C LEU A 388 -32.64 23.56 -3.13
N HIS A 389 -32.04 23.02 -4.19
CA HIS A 389 -32.73 22.12 -5.11
C HIS A 389 -32.99 20.76 -4.46
N ALA A 390 -31.99 20.22 -3.77
CA ALA A 390 -32.11 19.01 -2.96
C ALA A 390 -33.13 19.18 -1.84
N SER A 391 -33.13 20.34 -1.18
CA SER A 391 -34.08 20.68 -0.12
C SER A 391 -35.54 20.66 -0.61
N PHE A 392 -35.83 21.26 -1.78
CA PHE A 392 -37.18 21.20 -2.37
C PHE A 392 -37.62 19.77 -2.72
N VAL A 393 -36.70 18.96 -3.25
CA VAL A 393 -37.00 17.56 -3.57
C VAL A 393 -37.25 16.76 -2.31
N ALA A 394 -36.48 17.01 -1.25
CA ALA A 394 -36.75 16.42 0.06
C ALA A 394 -38.14 16.80 0.55
N ALA A 395 -38.57 18.06 0.44
CA ALA A 395 -39.91 18.50 0.83
C ALA A 395 -41.02 17.79 0.03
N GLU A 396 -40.85 17.63 -1.28
CA GLU A 396 -41.77 16.85 -2.14
C GLU A 396 -41.87 15.40 -1.66
N LEU A 397 -40.74 14.76 -1.38
CA LEU A 397 -40.68 13.37 -0.91
C LEU A 397 -41.27 13.19 0.49
N VAL A 398 -41.03 14.13 1.40
CA VAL A 398 -41.61 14.15 2.76
C VAL A 398 -43.13 14.26 2.67
N SER A 399 -43.64 15.20 1.87
CA SER A 399 -45.08 15.37 1.62
C SER A 399 -45.70 14.12 1.01
N LEU A 400 -45.00 13.51 0.03
CA LEU A 400 -45.43 12.26 -0.62
C LEU A 400 -45.53 11.10 0.38
N CYS A 401 -44.71 11.11 1.42
CA CYS A 401 -44.74 10.13 2.50
C CYS A 401 -45.81 10.41 3.57
N GLY A 402 -46.57 11.50 3.43
CA GLY A 402 -47.62 11.89 4.38
C GLY A 402 -47.09 12.57 5.65
N LEU A 403 -45.83 13.01 5.65
CA LEU A 403 -45.25 13.80 6.73
C LEU A 403 -45.28 15.29 6.36
N ASP A 404 -45.24 16.17 7.36
CA ASP A 404 -45.15 17.61 7.16
C ASP A 404 -43.69 18.06 6.98
N PRO A 405 -43.31 18.62 5.81
CA PRO A 405 -41.96 19.13 5.56
C PRO A 405 -41.46 20.18 6.56
N ALA A 406 -42.36 20.90 7.23
CA ALA A 406 -41.97 21.95 8.18
C ALA A 406 -41.35 21.40 9.46
N ILE A 407 -41.73 20.18 9.86
CA ILE A 407 -41.34 19.58 11.15
C ILE A 407 -40.66 18.21 11.00
N ALA A 408 -40.78 17.55 9.85
CA ALA A 408 -40.21 16.22 9.66
C ALA A 408 -38.68 16.24 9.75
N SER A 409 -38.14 15.39 10.63
CA SER A 409 -36.72 15.16 10.74
C SER A 409 -36.24 14.13 9.73
N SER A 410 -34.94 14.13 9.45
CA SER A 410 -34.30 13.10 8.65
C SER A 410 -34.38 11.72 9.32
N ALA A 411 -34.47 11.68 10.66
CA ALA A 411 -34.69 10.47 11.44
C ALA A 411 -36.11 9.91 11.23
N ASP A 412 -37.13 10.75 11.12
CA ASP A 412 -38.51 10.32 10.82
C ASP A 412 -38.59 9.63 9.45
N MET A 413 -37.94 10.23 8.44
CA MET A 413 -37.87 9.67 7.10
C MET A 413 -37.06 8.37 7.04
N ASP A 414 -35.96 8.29 7.79
CA ASP A 414 -35.18 7.05 7.91
C ASP A 414 -35.95 5.95 8.64
N ALA A 415 -36.73 6.29 9.68
CA ALA A 415 -37.57 5.35 10.43
C ALA A 415 -38.75 4.84 9.60
N LEU A 416 -39.35 5.70 8.76
CA LEU A 416 -40.38 5.29 7.81
C LEU A 416 -39.83 4.29 6.78
N ASP A 417 -38.54 4.41 6.45
CA ASP A 417 -37.80 3.55 5.51
C ASP A 417 -38.59 3.35 4.20
N CYS A 418 -39.12 4.44 3.66
CA CYS A 418 -39.98 4.40 2.48
C CYS A 418 -39.18 4.04 1.22
N ARG A 419 -39.88 3.54 0.19
CA ARG A 419 -39.32 3.28 -1.13
C ARG A 419 -40.09 4.10 -2.15
N VAL A 420 -39.34 4.89 -2.90
CA VAL A 420 -39.89 5.81 -3.90
C VAL A 420 -39.37 5.45 -5.28
N ALA A 421 -40.27 5.48 -6.25
CA ALA A 421 -40.02 5.20 -7.64
C ALA A 421 -39.89 6.51 -8.43
N CYS A 422 -38.83 6.63 -9.22
CA CYS A 422 -38.72 7.64 -10.25
C CYS A 422 -39.27 7.08 -11.57
N ILE A 423 -40.40 7.60 -12.04
CA ILE A 423 -41.06 7.11 -13.26
C ILE A 423 -40.17 7.25 -14.51
N PRO A 424 -39.60 8.44 -14.81
CA PRO A 424 -38.78 8.61 -16.02
C PRO A 424 -37.55 7.68 -16.06
N CYS A 425 -37.00 7.36 -14.89
CA CYS A 425 -35.80 6.53 -14.79
C CYS A 425 -36.09 5.03 -14.61
N GLY A 426 -37.34 4.66 -14.32
CA GLY A 426 -37.73 3.28 -14.01
C GLY A 426 -36.90 2.69 -12.86
N ARG A 427 -36.71 3.45 -11.78
CA ARG A 427 -35.89 3.02 -10.62
C ARG A 427 -36.62 3.23 -9.31
N VAL A 428 -36.53 2.25 -8.42
CA VAL A 428 -36.95 2.36 -7.01
C VAL A 428 -35.73 2.56 -6.12
N MET A 429 -35.83 3.43 -5.13
CA MET A 429 -34.75 3.73 -4.19
C MET A 429 -35.27 4.25 -2.84
N THR A 430 -34.38 4.38 -1.87
CA THR A 430 -34.63 5.08 -0.60
C THR A 430 -34.84 6.58 -0.83
N TRP A 431 -35.48 7.28 0.12
CA TRP A 431 -35.67 8.73 0.05
C TRP A 431 -34.36 9.53 -0.10
N ARG A 432 -33.30 9.21 0.67
CA ARG A 432 -32.00 9.91 0.58
C ARG A 432 -31.39 9.83 -0.82
N LYS A 433 -31.49 8.65 -1.45
CA LYS A 433 -31.07 8.43 -2.83
C LYS A 433 -31.93 9.16 -3.84
N ALA A 434 -33.23 9.25 -3.60
CA ALA A 434 -34.13 10.00 -4.47
C ALA A 434 -33.75 11.48 -4.48
N VAL A 435 -33.37 12.05 -3.33
CA VAL A 435 -32.84 13.41 -3.27
C VAL A 435 -31.56 13.54 -4.10
N SER A 436 -30.57 12.66 -3.96
CA SER A 436 -29.33 12.78 -4.75
C SER A 436 -29.48 12.42 -6.23
N HIS A 437 -30.50 11.62 -6.57
CA HIS A 437 -30.76 11.17 -7.92
C HIS A 437 -31.04 12.33 -8.89
N ILE A 438 -31.44 13.49 -8.39
CA ILE A 438 -31.81 14.67 -9.19
C ILE A 438 -30.65 15.24 -10.01
N PHE A 439 -29.41 15.06 -9.55
CA PHE A 439 -28.20 15.55 -10.24
C PHE A 439 -27.81 14.70 -11.45
N LYS A 440 -28.53 13.60 -11.70
CA LYS A 440 -28.25 12.77 -12.86
C LYS A 440 -28.85 13.36 -14.13
N PRO A 441 -28.12 13.30 -15.26
CA PRO A 441 -28.60 13.76 -16.56
C PRO A 441 -29.76 12.92 -17.13
N CYS A 442 -30.33 11.98 -16.36
CA CYS A 442 -31.42 11.13 -16.79
C CYS A 442 -32.81 11.78 -16.68
N HIS A 443 -32.93 12.92 -16.01
CA HIS A 443 -34.18 13.69 -15.95
C HIS A 443 -34.15 14.75 -17.05
N LYS A 444 -34.86 14.55 -18.16
CA LYS A 444 -35.06 15.58 -19.21
C LYS A 444 -36.01 16.69 -18.73
N GLY A 445 -35.80 17.22 -17.52
CA GLY A 445 -36.65 18.25 -16.89
C GLY A 445 -37.95 17.75 -16.24
N ALA A 446 -38.33 16.49 -16.42
CA ALA A 446 -39.50 15.89 -15.77
C ALA A 446 -39.07 14.99 -14.60
N ARG A 447 -39.62 15.23 -13.41
CA ARG A 447 -39.52 14.33 -12.25
C ARG A 447 -40.93 13.95 -11.81
N GLU A 448 -41.17 12.65 -11.69
CA GLU A 448 -42.43 12.11 -11.18
C GLU A 448 -42.07 11.01 -10.20
N TRP A 449 -42.45 11.25 -8.93
CA TRP A 449 -42.18 10.37 -7.81
C TRP A 449 -43.46 9.63 -7.44
N VAL A 450 -43.34 8.32 -7.27
CA VAL A 450 -44.44 7.49 -6.79
C VAL A 450 -43.97 6.70 -5.59
N LEU A 451 -44.71 6.81 -4.48
CA LEU A 451 -44.48 6.02 -3.29
C LEU A 451 -44.96 4.59 -3.54
N LEU A 452 -44.13 3.60 -3.20
CA LEU A 452 -44.56 2.21 -3.23
C LEU A 452 -45.55 1.94 -2.10
N ASP A 453 -46.59 1.16 -2.40
CA ASP A 453 -47.49 0.68 -1.37
C ASP A 453 -46.78 -0.26 -0.38
N GLY A 454 -47.44 -0.55 0.75
CA GLY A 454 -46.85 -1.38 1.80
C GLY A 454 -46.53 -2.81 1.36
N ALA A 455 -47.22 -3.36 0.35
CA ALA A 455 -46.97 -4.72 -0.14
C ALA A 455 -45.71 -4.74 -1.02
N ASP A 456 -45.63 -3.84 -2.00
CA ASP A 456 -44.48 -3.70 -2.90
C ASP A 456 -43.21 -3.29 -2.14
N ALA A 457 -43.34 -2.38 -1.17
CA ALA A 457 -42.22 -1.98 -0.33
C ALA A 457 -41.68 -3.15 0.50
N ARG A 458 -42.55 -4.02 1.03
CA ARG A 458 -42.12 -5.22 1.77
C ARG A 458 -41.41 -6.23 0.87
N GLU A 459 -41.94 -6.48 -0.33
CA GLU A 459 -41.30 -7.43 -1.25
C GLU A 459 -39.94 -6.89 -1.73
N LEU A 460 -39.86 -5.59 -2.03
CA LEU A 460 -38.60 -4.95 -2.38
C LEU A 460 -37.58 -5.03 -1.25
N LYS A 461 -37.96 -4.74 0.00
CA LYS A 461 -37.07 -4.90 1.17
C LYS A 461 -36.62 -6.36 1.35
N GLY A 462 -37.51 -7.31 1.07
CA GLY A 462 -37.17 -8.73 1.03
C GLY A 462 -36.15 -9.07 -0.06
N GLN A 463 -36.24 -8.44 -1.23
CA GLN A 463 -35.26 -8.55 -2.32
C GLN A 463 -33.92 -7.88 -1.95
N GLU A 464 -33.95 -6.69 -1.34
CA GLU A 464 -32.78 -5.96 -0.86
C GLU A 464 -32.00 -6.77 0.18
N ALA A 465 -32.70 -7.37 1.16
CA ALA A 465 -32.09 -8.23 2.18
C ALA A 465 -31.47 -9.52 1.62
N ARG A 466 -31.98 -10.01 0.48
CA ARG A 466 -31.43 -11.17 -0.25
C ARG A 466 -30.30 -10.78 -1.20
N SER A 467 -30.19 -9.50 -1.55
CA SER A 467 -29.19 -8.97 -2.47
C SER A 467 -27.79 -9.05 -1.86
N LYS A 468 -26.91 -9.83 -2.49
CA LYS A 468 -25.49 -9.87 -2.12
C LYS A 468 -24.77 -8.66 -2.74
N PRO A 469 -23.70 -8.16 -2.11
CA PRO A 469 -22.77 -7.26 -2.78
C PRO A 469 -22.39 -7.81 -4.15
N LYS A 470 -22.38 -6.94 -5.16
CA LYS A 470 -21.55 -7.20 -6.32
C LYS A 470 -20.10 -7.22 -5.84
N ALA A 471 -19.33 -8.25 -6.21
CA ALA A 471 -17.95 -8.45 -5.76
C ALA A 471 -17.00 -7.26 -6.03
N ALA A 472 -17.40 -6.36 -6.94
CA ALA A 472 -16.66 -5.13 -7.28
C ALA A 472 -17.11 -3.87 -6.51
N ALA A 473 -18.22 -3.90 -5.75
CA ALA A 473 -18.87 -2.69 -5.21
C ALA A 473 -19.30 -2.76 -3.74
N GLY A 474 -18.97 -3.83 -2.99
CA GLY A 474 -19.27 -3.87 -1.57
C GLY A 474 -18.18 -4.56 -0.79
N SER A 475 -17.32 -3.76 -0.18
CA SER A 475 -16.45 -4.21 0.89
C SER A 475 -17.25 -4.33 2.19
N TYR A 476 -17.04 -5.44 2.90
CA TYR A 476 -17.46 -5.60 4.28
C TYR A 476 -16.31 -5.10 5.17
N SER A 477 -16.58 -4.11 6.02
CA SER A 477 -15.66 -3.64 7.05
C SER A 477 -15.99 -4.31 8.39
N CYS A 478 -14.99 -4.80 9.10
CA CYS A 478 -15.18 -5.44 10.40
C CYS A 478 -15.54 -4.41 11.48
N MET A 479 -16.64 -4.63 12.22
CA MET A 479 -17.04 -3.73 13.34
C MET A 479 -15.95 -3.62 14.42
N GLN A 480 -15.18 -4.70 14.63
CA GLN A 480 -14.11 -4.71 15.63
C GLN A 480 -12.83 -4.00 15.17
N CYS A 481 -12.71 -3.70 13.87
CA CYS A 481 -11.63 -2.90 13.31
C CYS A 481 -12.00 -1.43 13.14
N ARG A 482 -13.23 -1.01 13.45
CA ARG A 482 -13.67 0.39 13.36
C ARG A 482 -12.73 1.28 14.17
N GLN A 483 -12.31 2.38 13.55
CA GLN A 483 -11.37 3.34 14.11
C GLN A 483 -12.04 4.67 14.45
N PHE A 484 -11.46 5.40 15.40
CA PHE A 484 -12.01 6.66 15.92
C PHE A 484 -12.14 7.76 14.85
N ASP A 485 -11.14 7.96 14.02
CA ASP A 485 -11.15 9.01 12.98
C ASP A 485 -11.84 8.57 11.67
N GLY A 486 -12.49 7.39 11.67
CA GLY A 486 -13.17 6.83 10.51
C GLY A 486 -12.25 6.46 9.33
N GLN A 487 -10.93 6.49 9.52
CA GLN A 487 -9.98 6.15 8.46
C GLN A 487 -9.75 4.64 8.38
N ASP A 488 -10.69 3.94 7.75
CA ASP A 488 -10.42 2.59 7.27
C ASP A 488 -9.36 2.67 6.16
N PHE A 489 -8.09 2.47 6.53
CA PHE A 489 -7.05 2.08 5.58
C PHE A 489 -7.62 0.94 4.75
N GLY A 490 -7.57 1.06 3.42
CA GLY A 490 -8.16 0.11 2.47
C GLY A 490 -7.61 -1.33 2.54
N THR A 491 -6.95 -1.72 3.63
CA THR A 491 -6.29 -3.00 3.87
C THR A 491 -7.18 -4.04 4.55
N TRP A 492 -8.35 -3.68 5.10
CA TRP A 492 -9.26 -4.65 5.75
C TRP A 492 -10.68 -4.64 5.16
N GLN A 493 -10.77 -4.29 3.89
CA GLN A 493 -12.00 -4.46 3.14
C GLN A 493 -12.11 -5.91 2.66
N HIS A 494 -13.15 -6.60 3.09
CA HIS A 494 -13.41 -7.97 2.66
C HIS A 494 -14.36 -7.98 1.47
N LYS A 495 -14.04 -8.74 0.43
CA LYS A 495 -14.88 -8.86 -0.78
C LYS A 495 -16.09 -9.76 -0.55
N SER A 496 -16.08 -10.55 0.52
CA SER A 496 -17.14 -11.49 0.86
C SER A 496 -17.30 -11.67 2.37
N THR A 497 -18.48 -12.14 2.80
CA THR A 497 -18.68 -12.57 4.19
C THR A 497 -17.78 -13.74 4.57
N LYS A 498 -17.32 -14.57 3.62
CA LYS A 498 -16.36 -15.65 3.91
C LYS A 498 -15.01 -15.09 4.36
N GLU A 499 -14.49 -14.11 3.63
CA GLU A 499 -13.24 -13.42 3.99
C GLU A 499 -13.37 -12.66 5.31
N LEU A 500 -14.48 -11.94 5.51
CA LEU A 500 -14.78 -11.27 6.77
C LEU A 500 -14.79 -12.25 7.95
N LYS A 501 -15.46 -13.39 7.82
CA LYS A 501 -15.51 -14.41 8.88
C LYS A 501 -14.12 -14.97 9.19
N ALA A 502 -13.32 -15.23 8.17
CA ALA A 502 -11.93 -15.69 8.34
C ALA A 502 -11.08 -14.62 9.04
N HIS A 503 -11.25 -13.35 8.70
CA HIS A 503 -10.60 -12.23 9.37
C HIS A 503 -11.02 -12.15 10.84
N ILE A 504 -12.31 -12.17 11.15
CA ILE A 504 -12.81 -12.10 12.53
C ILE A 504 -12.30 -13.28 13.37
N ALA A 505 -12.27 -14.48 12.79
CA ALA A 505 -11.71 -15.66 13.44
C ALA A 505 -10.21 -15.52 13.74
N THR A 506 -9.43 -15.02 12.77
CA THR A 506 -7.96 -14.97 12.87
C THR A 506 -7.45 -13.77 13.66
N ARG A 507 -8.09 -12.60 13.52
CA ARG A 507 -7.66 -11.34 14.13
C ARG A 507 -8.31 -11.06 15.47
N HIS A 508 -9.53 -11.55 15.68
CA HIS A 508 -10.30 -11.29 16.89
C HIS A 508 -10.62 -12.55 17.69
N GLY A 509 -10.27 -13.75 17.20
CA GLY A 509 -10.54 -15.01 17.90
C GLY A 509 -12.04 -15.35 18.00
N VAL A 510 -12.91 -14.65 17.28
CA VAL A 510 -14.36 -14.86 17.34
C VAL A 510 -14.81 -15.72 16.16
N GLN A 511 -15.43 -16.86 16.43
CA GLN A 511 -16.04 -17.70 15.41
C GLN A 511 -17.50 -17.28 15.20
N ILE A 512 -17.79 -16.73 14.02
CA ILE A 512 -19.15 -16.34 13.64
C ILE A 512 -19.69 -17.26 12.54
N THR A 513 -20.90 -17.80 12.74
CA THR A 513 -21.56 -18.68 11.77
C THR A 513 -22.23 -17.86 10.66
N ARG A 514 -23.01 -16.85 11.06
CA ARG A 514 -23.71 -15.90 10.18
C ARG A 514 -23.35 -14.47 10.59
N ALA A 515 -22.60 -13.78 9.74
CA ALA A 515 -22.26 -12.37 9.94
C ALA A 515 -23.52 -11.49 9.86
N LYS A 516 -23.66 -10.54 10.79
CA LYS A 516 -24.75 -9.58 10.88
C LYS A 516 -24.24 -8.15 10.70
N GLU A 517 -24.94 -7.38 9.86
CA GLU A 517 -24.67 -5.94 9.70
C GLU A 517 -24.97 -5.18 11.00
N GLY A 518 -24.17 -4.16 11.31
CA GLY A 518 -24.24 -3.38 12.54
C GLY A 518 -23.67 -4.09 13.79
N ARG A 519 -23.42 -5.40 13.72
CA ARG A 519 -22.82 -6.19 14.82
C ARG A 519 -21.44 -6.72 14.48
N ASP A 520 -21.31 -7.44 13.37
CA ASP A 520 -20.06 -8.08 12.95
C ASP A 520 -19.37 -7.28 11.84
N PHE A 521 -20.16 -6.63 10.99
CA PHE A 521 -19.66 -5.77 9.93
C PHE A 521 -20.53 -4.55 9.70
N TYR A 522 -19.96 -3.57 9.02
CA TYR A 522 -20.66 -2.49 8.36
C TYR A 522 -20.20 -2.44 6.90
N HIS A 523 -21.06 -1.95 6.03
CA HIS A 523 -20.59 -1.54 4.72
C HIS A 523 -19.88 -0.21 4.89
N ARG A 524 -18.67 -0.09 4.31
CA ARG A 524 -18.05 1.22 4.19
C ARG A 524 -19.04 2.10 3.44
N MET A 525 -19.64 3.04 4.15
CA MET A 525 -20.12 4.25 3.52
C MET A 525 -18.84 4.84 2.95
N GLU A 526 -18.60 4.69 1.64
CA GLU A 526 -17.55 5.46 0.98
C GLU A 526 -17.84 6.90 1.40
N GLY A 527 -17.02 7.40 2.33
CA GLY A 527 -17.33 8.57 3.13
C GLY A 527 -17.25 9.78 2.22
N GLU A 528 -18.37 10.05 1.56
CA GLU A 528 -18.66 11.13 0.64
C GLU A 528 -20.13 10.96 0.19
N PRO A 529 -20.78 12.01 -0.36
CA PRO A 529 -22.23 12.21 -0.48
C PRO A 529 -23.08 10.99 -0.83
N THR A 530 -24.38 11.05 -0.54
CA THR A 530 -25.37 10.01 -0.85
C THR A 530 -25.28 9.60 -2.32
N SER A 531 -24.45 8.58 -2.56
CA SER A 531 -24.09 8.14 -3.89
C SER A 531 -24.94 6.94 -4.27
N ASP A 532 -25.05 6.64 -5.55
CA ASP A 532 -25.77 5.43 -5.99
C ASP A 532 -25.20 4.14 -5.42
N ARG A 533 -23.94 4.19 -4.98
CA ARG A 533 -23.20 3.05 -4.42
C ARG A 533 -23.55 2.76 -2.97
N GLU A 534 -24.21 3.69 -2.28
CA GLU A 534 -24.74 3.44 -0.95
C GLU A 534 -25.79 2.32 -0.98
N ARG A 535 -26.04 1.61 0.12
CA ARG A 535 -27.07 0.57 0.16
C ARG A 535 -28.33 1.01 0.89
N PRO A 536 -29.51 0.47 0.52
CA PRO A 536 -29.73 -0.47 -0.59
C PRO A 536 -29.55 0.18 -1.97
N TYR A 537 -29.12 -0.60 -2.98
CA TYR A 537 -28.94 -0.09 -4.34
C TYR A 537 -30.27 0.29 -4.98
N ALA A 538 -30.28 1.31 -5.83
CA ALA A 538 -31.46 1.61 -6.63
C ALA A 538 -31.78 0.42 -7.55
N VAL A 539 -32.99 -0.11 -7.48
CA VAL A 539 -33.43 -1.26 -8.26
C VAL A 539 -34.13 -0.77 -9.51
N GLN A 540 -33.62 -1.17 -10.69
CA GLN A 540 -34.30 -0.89 -11.94
C GLN A 540 -35.57 -1.72 -12.03
N ARG A 541 -36.64 -1.14 -12.56
CA ARG A 541 -37.95 -1.78 -12.77
C ARG A 541 -37.85 -3.17 -13.37
N LYS A 542 -37.05 -3.35 -14.44
CA LYS A 542 -36.82 -4.65 -15.09
C LYS A 542 -36.14 -5.72 -14.22
N ASN A 543 -35.59 -5.32 -13.07
CA ASN A 543 -34.91 -6.20 -12.12
C ASN A 543 -35.77 -6.45 -10.85
N LEU A 544 -37.00 -5.94 -10.80
CA LEU A 544 -37.94 -6.30 -9.75
C LEU A 544 -38.31 -7.77 -9.89
N GLN A 545 -38.26 -8.52 -8.79
CA GLN A 545 -38.53 -9.96 -8.77
C GLN A 545 -40.01 -10.29 -8.48
N PHE A 546 -40.87 -9.29 -8.56
CA PHE A 546 -42.28 -9.36 -8.24
C PHE A 546 -43.07 -8.41 -9.15
N GLU A 547 -44.35 -8.70 -9.32
CA GLU A 547 -45.27 -7.80 -10.01
C GLU A 547 -45.71 -6.68 -9.07
N VAL A 548 -45.47 -5.44 -9.48
CA VAL A 548 -45.80 -4.24 -8.70
C VAL A 548 -47.32 -4.12 -8.56
N SER A 549 -47.85 -3.98 -7.34
CA SER A 549 -49.27 -3.74 -7.06
C SER A 549 -49.67 -2.27 -7.02
N THR A 550 -48.71 -1.37 -6.81
CA THR A 550 -48.91 0.07 -6.67
C THR A 550 -49.64 0.62 -7.91
N PRO A 551 -50.89 1.13 -7.79
CA PRO A 551 -51.72 1.47 -8.94
C PRO A 551 -51.10 2.51 -9.88
N ALA A 552 -50.46 3.54 -9.34
CA ALA A 552 -49.80 4.58 -10.13
C ALA A 552 -48.59 4.03 -10.92
N LEU A 553 -47.87 3.04 -10.37
CA LEU A 553 -46.79 2.37 -11.08
C LEU A 553 -47.33 1.48 -12.19
N ARG A 554 -48.39 0.70 -11.92
CA ARG A 554 -49.08 -0.12 -12.95
C ARG A 554 -49.59 0.73 -14.11
N ALA A 555 -50.16 1.90 -13.83
CA ALA A 555 -50.63 2.83 -14.86
C ALA A 555 -49.47 3.33 -15.75
N ASN A 556 -48.27 3.49 -15.17
CA ASN A 556 -47.03 3.79 -15.88
C ASN A 556 -46.34 2.52 -16.46
N GLY A 557 -47.10 1.42 -16.49
CA GLY A 557 -46.75 0.15 -17.08
C GLY A 557 -45.75 -0.67 -16.30
N TRP A 558 -45.48 -0.40 -15.01
CA TRP A 558 -44.39 -0.99 -14.23
C TRP A 558 -44.35 -2.52 -14.14
#